data_AF-A0A9D5U0L4-F1
#
_entry.id   AF-A0A9D5U0L4-F1
#
_cell.length_a   1.000
_cell.length_b   1.000
_cell.length_c   1.000
_cell.angle_alpha   90.00
_cell.angle_beta   90.00
_cell.angle_gamma   90.00
#
_symmetry.space_group_name_H-M   'P 1'
#
loop_
_entity.id
_entity.type
_entity.pdbx_description
1 polymer ?
#
loop_
_entity_poly.entity_id
_entity_poly.type
_entity_poly.pdbx_seq_one_letter_code
_entity_poly.pdbx_strand_id
1 'polypeptide(L)'
;MKALIAYLAALVFCFAWCLQVQAAPALAQFDEDVARCRRLIRDYCAIVQEITKQPELDQPRQQHALELLGSASREWQQIKARYAADPPAEYARDPQFKARLKDIDNALDDMERNLAQGQARRSFQACGFGCGLFVKMHQENGLAYALDKLFALRQTAKTAESVMKTAGIAGVREWMPALMQQRDEVLLAPAPWPEGDERSQAYRDAVLELSRAIDDLALAASDGDADQVSAGLQALVARVNKPYTLAL
;
A
#
# COMPACT_ATOMS: atom_id res chain seq x y z
N MET A 1 25.07 -43.21 -25.49
CA MET A 1 25.31 -41.75 -25.65
C MET A 1 24.20 -40.98 -26.34
N LYS A 2 23.61 -41.46 -27.45
CA LYS A 2 22.49 -40.75 -28.13
C LYS A 2 21.18 -40.67 -27.32
N ALA A 3 20.96 -41.57 -26.37
CA ALA A 3 19.76 -41.57 -25.51
C ALA A 3 19.84 -40.62 -24.29
N LEU A 4 21.03 -40.14 -23.91
CA LEU A 4 21.20 -39.24 -22.75
C LEU A 4 20.91 -37.77 -23.09
N ILE A 5 21.02 -37.39 -24.37
CA ILE A 5 20.80 -36.02 -24.85
C ILE A 5 19.30 -35.71 -24.97
N ALA A 6 18.46 -36.73 -25.21
CA ALA A 6 17.01 -36.55 -25.29
C ALA A 6 16.35 -36.26 -23.92
N TYR A 7 16.92 -36.76 -22.82
CA TYR A 7 16.40 -36.53 -21.47
C TYR A 7 16.74 -35.13 -20.93
N LEU A 8 17.87 -34.55 -21.33
CA LEU A 8 18.25 -33.18 -20.94
C LEU A 8 17.42 -32.11 -21.67
N ALA A 9 16.93 -32.38 -22.88
CA ALA A 9 16.05 -31.46 -23.59
C ALA A 9 14.61 -31.41 -23.00
N ALA A 10 14.13 -32.50 -22.41
CA ALA A 10 12.80 -32.57 -21.78
C ALA A 10 12.75 -31.88 -20.41
N LEU A 11 13.86 -31.82 -19.68
CA LEU A 11 13.95 -31.17 -18.36
C LEU A 11 14.08 -29.64 -18.44
N VAL A 12 14.57 -29.10 -19.56
CA VAL A 12 14.67 -27.64 -19.78
C VAL A 12 13.30 -27.03 -20.13
N PHE A 13 12.35 -27.81 -20.63
CA PHE A 13 11.01 -27.31 -20.98
C PHE A 13 10.05 -27.16 -19.78
N CYS A 14 10.37 -27.73 -18.60
CA CYS A 14 9.55 -27.56 -17.39
C CYS A 14 9.87 -26.28 -16.60
N PHE A 15 10.95 -25.56 -16.90
CA PHE A 15 11.33 -24.35 -16.18
C PHE A 15 10.85 -23.03 -16.84
N ALA A 16 10.16 -23.11 -17.97
CA ALA A 16 9.68 -21.94 -18.71
C ALA A 16 8.17 -21.66 -18.53
N TRP A 17 7.57 -22.16 -17.45
CA TRP A 17 6.24 -21.71 -16.99
C TRP A 17 6.40 -20.76 -15.81
N CYS A 18 7.05 -19.61 -16.05
CA CYS A 18 6.57 -18.38 -15.43
C CYS A 18 5.20 -18.09 -16.07
N LEU A 19 4.16 -18.80 -15.59
CA LEU A 19 2.79 -18.40 -15.81
C LEU A 19 2.66 -16.99 -15.24
N GLN A 20 2.75 -15.99 -16.12
CA GLN A 20 2.15 -14.69 -15.86
C GLN A 20 0.66 -15.00 -15.64
N VAL A 21 0.26 -15.12 -14.38
CA VAL A 21 -1.14 -15.24 -13.99
C VAL A 21 -1.77 -13.91 -14.36
N GLN A 22 -2.27 -13.82 -15.60
CA GLN A 22 -3.21 -12.76 -15.93
C GLN A 22 -4.39 -12.94 -14.97
N ALA A 23 -4.64 -11.92 -14.16
CA ALA A 23 -5.78 -11.90 -13.26
C ALA A 23 -7.03 -12.27 -14.06
N ALA A 24 -7.87 -13.14 -13.52
CA ALA A 24 -9.15 -13.44 -14.15
C ALA A 24 -9.91 -12.10 -14.35
N PRO A 25 -10.69 -11.92 -15.44
CA PRO A 25 -11.37 -10.66 -15.72
C PRO A 25 -12.19 -10.12 -14.55
N ALA A 26 -12.76 -11.02 -13.73
CA ALA A 26 -13.50 -10.67 -12.52
C ALA A 26 -12.61 -10.07 -11.41
N LEU A 27 -11.40 -10.61 -11.19
CA LEU A 27 -10.46 -10.06 -10.22
C LEU A 27 -9.95 -8.69 -10.67
N ALA A 28 -9.57 -8.54 -11.93
CA ALA A 28 -9.10 -7.26 -12.46
C ALA A 28 -10.17 -6.15 -12.32
N GLN A 29 -11.45 -6.49 -12.55
CA GLN A 29 -12.55 -5.55 -12.37
C GLN A 29 -12.79 -5.23 -10.88
N PHE A 30 -12.73 -6.22 -9.99
CA PHE A 30 -12.82 -6.01 -8.55
C PHE A 30 -11.71 -5.07 -8.06
N ASP A 31 -10.47 -5.32 -8.49
CA ASP A 31 -9.31 -4.52 -8.12
C ASP A 31 -9.45 -3.07 -8.61
N GLU A 32 -9.96 -2.84 -9.82
CA GLU A 32 -10.22 -1.47 -10.32
C GLU A 32 -11.35 -0.76 -9.55
N ASP A 33 -12.43 -1.47 -9.21
CA ASP A 33 -13.52 -0.92 -8.39
C ASP A 33 -12.98 -0.52 -7.00
N VAL A 34 -12.19 -1.40 -6.37
CA VAL A 34 -11.51 -1.13 -5.10
C VAL A 34 -10.52 0.02 -5.21
N ALA A 35 -9.71 0.09 -6.27
CA ALA A 35 -8.73 1.14 -6.49
C ALA A 35 -9.41 2.51 -6.59
N ARG A 36 -10.55 2.61 -7.28
CA ARG A 36 -11.36 3.84 -7.36
C ARG A 36 -11.81 4.33 -5.99
N CYS A 37 -12.33 3.44 -5.15
CA CYS A 37 -12.69 3.78 -3.78
C CYS A 37 -11.45 4.23 -2.97
N ARG A 38 -10.34 3.49 -3.09
CA ARG A 38 -9.08 3.80 -2.38
C ARG A 38 -8.46 5.13 -2.78
N ARG A 39 -8.61 5.58 -4.04
CA ARG A 39 -8.17 6.92 -4.48
C ARG A 39 -8.91 8.02 -3.73
N LEU A 40 -10.23 7.93 -3.59
CA LEU A 40 -11.03 8.85 -2.78
C LEU A 40 -10.61 8.85 -1.29
N ILE A 41 -10.39 7.67 -0.72
CA ILE A 41 -9.89 7.52 0.65
C ILE A 41 -8.49 8.17 0.77
N ARG A 42 -7.62 8.00 -0.22
CA ARG A 42 -6.26 8.52 -0.19
C ARG A 42 -6.22 10.05 -0.20
N ASP A 43 -7.08 10.67 -0.99
CA ASP A 43 -7.23 12.13 -1.07
C ASP A 43 -7.78 12.67 0.26
N TYR A 44 -8.82 12.01 0.80
CA TYR A 44 -9.33 12.26 2.13
C TYR A 44 -8.22 12.22 3.19
N CYS A 45 -7.41 11.16 3.21
CA CYS A 45 -6.37 11.02 4.23
C CYS A 45 -5.26 12.06 4.09
N ALA A 46 -4.99 12.58 2.88
CA ALA A 46 -4.06 13.68 2.67
C ALA A 46 -4.57 14.96 3.34
N ILE A 47 -5.85 15.30 3.13
CA ILE A 47 -6.48 16.49 3.72
C ILE A 47 -6.50 16.38 5.24
N VAL A 48 -6.97 15.24 5.78
CA VAL A 48 -7.04 15.04 7.23
C VAL A 48 -5.65 15.06 7.86
N GLN A 49 -4.63 14.51 7.20
CA GLN A 49 -3.25 14.62 7.68
C GLN A 49 -2.81 16.09 7.82
N GLU A 50 -3.14 16.96 6.88
CA GLU A 50 -2.85 18.39 7.01
C GLU A 50 -3.65 19.06 8.12
N ILE A 51 -4.94 18.71 8.28
CA ILE A 51 -5.76 19.20 9.40
C ILE A 51 -5.12 18.83 10.75
N THR A 52 -4.56 17.61 10.89
CA THR A 52 -3.93 17.19 12.17
C THR A 52 -2.68 17.99 12.56
N LYS A 53 -2.11 18.79 11.63
CA LYS A 53 -0.96 19.65 11.91
C LYS A 53 -1.36 21.05 12.35
N GLN A 54 -2.63 21.44 12.18
CA GLN A 54 -3.12 22.77 12.51
C GLN A 54 -3.66 22.82 13.95
N PRO A 55 -3.46 23.93 14.67
CA PRO A 55 -4.01 24.11 16.01
C PRO A 55 -5.53 24.35 16.01
N GLU A 56 -6.05 24.91 14.92
CA GLU A 56 -7.46 25.23 14.74
C GLU A 56 -8.08 24.37 13.63
N LEU A 57 -9.39 24.10 13.74
CA LEU A 57 -10.13 23.29 12.78
C LEU A 57 -10.42 24.10 11.50
N ASP A 58 -9.82 23.68 10.39
CA ASP A 58 -10.12 24.20 9.05
C ASP A 58 -11.45 23.61 8.55
N GLN A 59 -12.55 24.34 8.79
CA GLN A 59 -13.91 23.91 8.43
C GLN A 59 -14.07 23.64 6.92
N PRO A 60 -13.58 24.49 5.99
CA PRO A 60 -13.62 24.18 4.56
C PRO A 60 -12.94 22.85 4.20
N ARG A 61 -11.73 22.59 4.72
CA ARG A 61 -11.02 21.32 4.47
C ARG A 61 -11.74 20.13 5.10
N GLN A 62 -12.28 20.30 6.30
CA GLN A 62 -13.08 19.27 6.97
C GLN A 62 -14.29 18.89 6.12
N GLN A 63 -15.04 19.87 5.62
CA GLN A 63 -16.21 19.64 4.76
C GLN A 63 -15.83 18.91 3.47
N HIS A 64 -14.76 19.36 2.80
CA HIS A 64 -14.28 18.70 1.59
C HIS A 64 -13.84 17.25 1.83
N ALA A 65 -13.17 16.99 2.96
CA ALA A 65 -12.81 15.63 3.35
C ALA A 65 -14.06 14.75 3.61
N LEU A 66 -15.12 15.29 4.20
CA LEU A 66 -16.39 14.56 4.39
C LEU A 66 -17.07 14.23 3.04
N GLU A 67 -17.01 15.11 2.05
CA GLU A 67 -17.54 14.85 0.70
C GLU A 67 -16.80 13.71 -0.02
N LEU A 68 -15.48 13.65 0.14
CA LEU A 68 -14.66 12.55 -0.38
C LEU A 68 -15.03 11.23 0.29
N LEU A 69 -15.23 11.20 1.61
CA LEU A 69 -15.71 10.00 2.31
C LEU A 69 -17.10 9.60 1.87
N GLY A 70 -18.05 10.53 1.75
CA GLY A 70 -19.39 10.22 1.24
C GLY A 70 -19.35 9.60 -0.15
N SER A 71 -18.42 10.04 -1.00
CA SER A 71 -18.17 9.45 -2.32
C SER A 71 -17.55 8.05 -2.21
N ALA A 72 -16.52 7.88 -1.36
CA ALA A 72 -15.89 6.59 -1.13
C ALA A 72 -16.89 5.55 -0.58
N SER A 73 -17.76 5.94 0.37
CA SER A 73 -18.80 5.09 0.94
C SER A 73 -19.82 4.65 -0.11
N ARG A 74 -20.19 5.51 -1.06
CA ARG A 74 -21.08 5.13 -2.19
C ARG A 74 -20.42 4.13 -3.13
N GLU A 75 -19.15 4.33 -3.48
CA GLU A 75 -18.37 3.36 -4.27
C GLU A 75 -18.28 2.02 -3.52
N TRP A 76 -18.01 2.06 -2.21
CA TRP A 76 -17.90 0.86 -1.39
C TRP A 76 -19.22 0.09 -1.26
N GLN A 77 -20.36 0.78 -1.18
CA GLN A 77 -21.67 0.12 -1.24
C GLN A 77 -21.86 -0.65 -2.55
N GLN A 78 -21.43 -0.09 -3.67
CA GLN A 78 -21.53 -0.76 -4.98
C GLN A 78 -20.66 -2.01 -5.03
N ILE A 79 -19.44 -1.95 -4.51
CA ILE A 79 -18.53 -3.10 -4.37
C ILE A 79 -19.19 -4.19 -3.52
N LYS A 80 -19.70 -3.85 -2.33
CA LYS A 80 -20.41 -4.82 -1.48
C LYS A 80 -21.61 -5.46 -2.20
N ALA A 81 -22.45 -4.65 -2.84
CA ALA A 81 -23.63 -5.14 -3.54
C ALA A 81 -23.26 -6.10 -4.68
N ARG A 82 -22.16 -5.82 -5.39
CA ARG A 82 -21.70 -6.61 -6.53
C ARG A 82 -21.00 -7.91 -6.14
N TYR A 83 -20.11 -7.87 -5.13
CA TYR A 83 -19.16 -8.96 -4.89
C TYR A 83 -19.43 -9.76 -3.61
N ALA A 84 -20.27 -9.28 -2.68
CA ALA A 84 -20.44 -9.96 -1.37
C ALA A 84 -21.10 -11.35 -1.46
N ALA A 85 -21.90 -11.61 -2.50
CA ALA A 85 -22.53 -12.91 -2.73
C ALA A 85 -21.78 -13.75 -3.76
N ASP A 86 -21.08 -13.11 -4.70
CA ASP A 86 -20.32 -13.73 -5.78
C ASP A 86 -18.93 -13.09 -5.85
N PRO A 87 -18.00 -13.50 -4.97
CA PRO A 87 -16.65 -12.95 -4.93
C PRO A 87 -15.83 -13.41 -6.14
N PRO A 88 -14.77 -12.69 -6.53
CA PRO A 88 -13.79 -13.21 -7.50
C PRO A 88 -13.24 -14.57 -7.05
N ALA A 89 -12.82 -15.40 -8.01
CA ALA A 89 -12.45 -16.81 -7.76
C ALA A 89 -11.35 -16.96 -6.70
N GLU A 90 -10.42 -16.02 -6.66
CA GLU A 90 -9.31 -15.92 -5.72
C GLU A 90 -9.80 -15.72 -4.28
N TYR A 91 -10.95 -15.08 -4.09
CA TYR A 91 -11.61 -14.86 -2.81
C TYR A 91 -12.73 -15.89 -2.52
N ALA A 92 -13.13 -16.73 -3.48
CA ALA A 92 -14.29 -17.61 -3.35
C ALA A 92 -14.17 -18.66 -2.24
N ARG A 93 -12.96 -18.94 -1.77
CA ARG A 93 -12.68 -19.87 -0.67
C ARG A 93 -12.54 -19.19 0.69
N ASP A 94 -12.64 -17.86 0.76
CA ASP A 94 -12.52 -17.11 1.99
C ASP A 94 -13.88 -16.95 2.68
N PRO A 95 -14.14 -17.70 3.77
CA PRO A 95 -15.41 -17.61 4.48
C PRO A 95 -15.62 -16.25 5.15
N GLN A 96 -14.55 -15.45 5.30
CA GLN A 96 -14.60 -14.13 5.90
C GLN A 96 -14.76 -13.02 4.86
N PHE A 97 -14.75 -13.30 3.55
CA PHE A 97 -14.72 -12.26 2.51
C PHE A 97 -15.82 -11.20 2.71
N LYS A 98 -17.08 -11.63 2.87
CA LYS A 98 -18.21 -10.73 3.12
C LYS A 98 -18.06 -9.94 4.42
N ALA A 99 -17.51 -10.55 5.47
CA ALA A 99 -17.25 -9.87 6.74
C ALA A 99 -16.16 -8.80 6.60
N ARG A 100 -15.06 -9.09 5.88
CA ARG A 100 -14.01 -8.11 5.58
C ARG A 100 -14.54 -6.90 4.81
N LEU A 101 -15.43 -7.12 3.84
CA LEU A 101 -16.06 -6.01 3.12
C LEU A 101 -16.88 -5.13 4.08
N LYS A 102 -17.52 -5.73 5.09
CA LYS A 102 -18.22 -5.00 6.15
C LYS A 102 -17.26 -4.31 7.12
N ASP A 103 -16.10 -4.87 7.41
CA ASP A 103 -15.10 -4.21 8.25
C ASP A 103 -14.55 -2.95 7.61
N ILE A 104 -14.32 -2.96 6.29
CA ILE A 104 -13.89 -1.77 5.54
C ILE A 104 -14.98 -0.70 5.55
N ASP A 105 -16.24 -1.10 5.41
CA ASP A 105 -17.41 -0.22 5.53
C ASP A 105 -17.48 0.45 6.92
N ASN A 106 -17.30 -0.33 7.99
CA ASN A 106 -17.25 0.20 9.35
C ASN A 106 -16.08 1.18 9.54
N ALA A 107 -14.93 0.91 8.91
CA ALA A 107 -13.79 1.82 8.97
C ALA A 107 -14.10 3.16 8.27
N LEU A 108 -14.86 3.17 7.18
CA LEU A 108 -15.34 4.40 6.53
C LEU A 108 -16.30 5.17 7.44
N ASP A 109 -17.24 4.49 8.08
CA ASP A 109 -18.15 5.11 9.05
C ASP A 109 -17.38 5.73 10.23
N ASP A 110 -16.35 5.04 10.73
CA ASP A 110 -15.49 5.54 11.79
C ASP A 110 -14.68 6.77 11.36
N MET A 111 -14.18 6.80 10.11
CA MET A 111 -13.53 7.97 9.53
C MET A 111 -14.50 9.16 9.47
N GLU A 112 -15.71 8.95 8.98
CA GLU A 112 -16.71 10.02 8.85
C GLU A 112 -17.12 10.58 10.22
N ARG A 113 -17.50 9.68 11.13
CA ARG A 113 -17.97 10.04 12.48
C ARG A 113 -16.91 10.82 13.25
N ASN A 114 -15.64 10.37 13.23
CA ASN A 114 -14.57 11.05 13.94
C ASN A 114 -14.28 12.43 13.32
N LEU A 115 -14.23 12.53 11.98
CA LEU A 115 -13.98 13.81 11.33
C LEU A 115 -15.09 14.81 11.62
N ALA A 116 -16.36 14.40 11.51
CA ALA A 116 -17.52 15.26 11.78
C ALA A 116 -17.52 15.81 13.22
N GLN A 117 -16.99 15.05 14.18
CA GLN A 117 -16.84 15.47 15.57
C GLN A 117 -15.59 16.31 15.85
N GLY A 118 -14.86 16.75 14.81
CA GLY A 118 -13.61 17.50 14.93
C GLY A 118 -12.42 16.65 15.42
N GLN A 119 -12.55 15.32 15.48
CA GLN A 119 -11.53 14.41 15.98
C GLN A 119 -10.60 13.94 14.84
N ALA A 120 -9.98 14.89 14.13
CA ALA A 120 -9.16 14.62 12.93
C ALA A 120 -8.08 13.55 13.15
N ARG A 121 -7.43 13.53 14.32
CA ARG A 121 -6.40 12.51 14.63
C ARG A 121 -6.96 11.10 14.70
N ARG A 122 -8.11 10.89 15.35
CA ARG A 122 -8.79 9.58 15.41
C ARG A 122 -9.30 9.16 14.04
N SER A 123 -9.80 10.14 13.29
CA SER A 123 -10.18 9.97 11.89
C SER A 123 -9.04 9.47 11.02
N PHE A 124 -7.85 10.07 11.15
CA PHE A 124 -6.65 9.64 10.43
C PHE A 124 -6.18 8.25 10.84
N GLN A 125 -6.31 7.88 12.11
CA GLN A 125 -6.03 6.52 12.60
C GLN A 125 -7.00 5.50 11.99
N ALA A 126 -8.29 5.82 11.91
CA ALA A 126 -9.29 4.99 11.24
C ALA A 126 -8.97 4.80 9.74
N CYS A 127 -8.52 5.85 9.04
CA CYS A 127 -8.00 5.72 7.68
C CYS A 127 -6.83 4.73 7.57
N GLY A 128 -5.85 4.84 8.47
CA GLY A 128 -4.72 3.92 8.52
C GLY A 128 -5.16 2.47 8.74
N PHE A 129 -6.11 2.25 9.65
CA PHE A 129 -6.70 0.94 9.93
C PHE A 129 -7.45 0.38 8.71
N GLY A 130 -8.31 1.18 8.07
CA GLY A 130 -9.03 0.79 6.86
C GLY A 130 -8.11 0.39 5.72
N CYS A 131 -7.03 1.13 5.48
CA CYS A 131 -5.99 0.75 4.51
C CYS A 131 -5.38 -0.63 4.83
N GLY A 132 -5.15 -0.93 6.11
CA GLY A 132 -4.63 -2.21 6.57
C GLY A 132 -5.60 -3.39 6.34
N LEU A 133 -6.91 -3.14 6.35
CA LEU A 133 -7.91 -4.18 6.05
C LEU A 133 -7.83 -4.68 4.61
N PHE A 134 -7.55 -3.80 3.64
CA PHE A 134 -7.30 -4.21 2.25
C PHE A 134 -6.09 -5.14 2.15
N VAL A 135 -4.97 -4.74 2.78
CA VAL A 135 -3.74 -5.54 2.81
C VAL A 135 -4.01 -6.93 3.41
N LYS A 136 -4.70 -6.98 4.56
CA LYS A 136 -5.05 -8.24 5.21
C LYS A 136 -5.94 -9.11 4.33
N MET A 137 -6.93 -8.52 3.65
CA MET A 137 -7.80 -9.23 2.72
C MET A 137 -7.02 -9.87 1.58
N HIS A 138 -6.06 -9.16 0.98
CA HIS A 138 -5.22 -9.70 -0.09
C HIS A 138 -4.31 -10.82 0.42
N GLN A 139 -3.58 -10.57 1.52
CA GLN A 139 -2.62 -11.52 2.08
C GLN A 139 -3.26 -12.85 2.50
N GLU A 140 -4.42 -12.79 3.17
CA GLU A 140 -5.12 -14.00 3.62
C GLU A 140 -5.76 -14.79 2.46
N ASN A 141 -5.78 -14.22 1.26
CA ASN A 141 -6.19 -14.88 0.02
C ASN A 141 -5.01 -15.20 -0.92
N GLY A 142 -3.77 -15.08 -0.43
CA GLY A 142 -2.56 -15.41 -1.21
C GLY A 142 -2.25 -14.43 -2.35
N LEU A 143 -2.85 -13.24 -2.32
CA LEU A 143 -2.60 -12.19 -3.30
C LEU A 143 -1.45 -11.29 -2.81
N ALA A 144 -0.57 -10.92 -3.74
CA ALA A 144 0.65 -10.19 -3.45
C ALA A 144 0.78 -8.94 -4.33
N TYR A 145 0.15 -7.84 -3.90
CA TYR A 145 0.17 -6.60 -4.66
C TYR A 145 1.32 -5.69 -4.24
N ALA A 146 1.89 -4.99 -5.22
CA ALA A 146 2.89 -3.95 -4.98
C ALA A 146 2.40 -2.85 -4.02
N LEU A 147 1.11 -2.52 -4.10
CA LEU A 147 0.48 -1.52 -3.26
C LEU A 147 0.49 -1.89 -1.77
N ASP A 148 0.33 -3.17 -1.45
CA ASP A 148 0.33 -3.66 -0.06
C ASP A 148 1.74 -3.63 0.53
N LYS A 149 2.74 -3.98 -0.28
CA LYS A 149 4.15 -3.88 0.10
C LYS A 149 4.58 -2.44 0.33
N LEU A 150 4.14 -1.52 -0.53
CA LEU A 150 4.36 -0.08 -0.35
C LEU A 150 3.66 0.45 0.91
N PHE A 151 2.46 -0.06 1.24
CA PHE A 151 1.78 0.28 2.49
C PHE A 151 2.60 -0.16 3.72
N ALA A 152 3.09 -1.40 3.72
CA ALA A 152 3.92 -1.94 4.80
C ALA A 152 5.22 -1.13 4.96
N LEU A 153 5.92 -0.85 3.85
CA LEU A 153 7.12 -0.02 3.85
C LEU A 153 6.85 1.38 4.41
N ARG A 154 5.71 1.99 4.05
CA ARG A 154 5.30 3.29 4.59
C ARG A 154 5.08 3.25 6.11
N GLN A 155 4.49 2.18 6.64
CA GLN A 155 4.30 2.02 8.09
C GLN A 155 5.65 1.92 8.80
N THR A 156 6.56 1.09 8.29
CA THR A 156 7.91 0.94 8.84
C THR A 156 8.69 2.25 8.80
N ALA A 157 8.62 3.00 7.68
CA ALA A 157 9.26 4.30 7.55
C ALA A 157 8.76 5.31 8.61
N LYS A 158 7.45 5.36 8.87
CA LYS A 158 6.88 6.20 9.93
C LYS A 158 7.32 5.78 11.32
N THR A 159 7.38 4.47 11.58
CA THR A 159 7.88 3.95 12.84
C THR A 159 9.34 4.32 13.04
N ALA A 160 10.19 4.15 12.02
CA ALA A 160 11.60 4.53 12.06
C ALA A 160 11.77 6.05 12.29
N GLU A 161 10.95 6.89 11.64
CA GLU A 161 10.93 8.34 11.90
C GLU A 161 10.56 8.67 13.36
N SER A 162 9.58 7.95 13.94
CA SER A 162 9.22 8.10 15.35
C SER A 162 10.35 7.64 16.28
N VAL A 163 11.01 6.53 15.96
CA VAL A 163 12.13 5.97 16.72
C VAL A 163 13.33 6.92 16.68
N MET A 164 13.60 7.58 15.55
CA MET A 164 14.64 8.60 15.48
C MET A 164 14.43 9.72 16.51
N LYS A 165 13.17 10.13 16.74
CA LYS A 165 12.83 11.19 17.70
C LYS A 165 12.98 10.76 19.16
N THR A 166 12.91 9.46 19.47
CA THR A 166 12.88 8.96 20.86
C THR A 166 14.14 8.21 21.27
N ALA A 167 14.78 7.49 20.35
CA ALA A 167 15.95 6.65 20.59
C ALA A 167 17.16 7.03 19.71
N GLY A 168 17.02 8.05 18.86
CA GLY A 168 18.07 8.52 17.97
C GLY A 168 18.51 7.47 16.96
N ILE A 169 19.72 7.67 16.42
CA ILE A 169 20.28 6.83 15.36
C ILE A 169 20.47 5.37 15.77
N ALA A 170 20.75 5.10 17.05
CA ALA A 170 20.92 3.75 17.57
C ALA A 170 19.64 2.93 17.40
N GLY A 171 18.48 3.50 17.74
CA GLY A 171 17.18 2.86 17.51
C GLY A 171 16.87 2.69 16.02
N VAL A 172 17.19 3.69 15.18
CA VAL A 172 16.96 3.58 13.72
C VAL A 172 17.77 2.44 13.10
N ARG A 173 19.01 2.20 13.55
CA ARG A 173 19.85 1.09 13.05
C ARG A 173 19.18 -0.26 13.21
N GLU A 174 18.41 -0.48 14.29
CA GLU A 174 17.66 -1.72 14.52
C GLU A 174 16.52 -1.92 13.49
N TRP A 175 16.01 -0.83 12.91
CA TRP A 175 14.94 -0.85 11.90
C TRP A 175 15.45 -0.94 10.46
N MET A 176 16.73 -0.64 10.21
CA MET A 176 17.29 -0.65 8.86
C MET A 176 17.14 -1.99 8.13
N PRO A 177 17.35 -3.17 8.77
CA PRO A 177 17.13 -4.45 8.11
C PRO A 177 15.69 -4.62 7.59
N ALA A 178 14.69 -4.20 8.38
CA ALA A 178 13.28 -4.28 7.97
C ALA A 178 12.97 -3.32 6.80
N LEU A 179 13.50 -2.10 6.84
CA LEU A 179 13.36 -1.14 5.73
C LEU A 179 13.97 -1.67 4.43
N MET A 180 15.17 -2.25 4.51
CA MET A 180 15.86 -2.84 3.36
C MET A 180 15.10 -4.04 2.80
N GLN A 181 14.64 -4.95 3.66
CA GLN A 181 13.84 -6.10 3.24
C GLN A 181 12.56 -5.67 2.52
N GLN A 182 11.79 -4.74 3.11
CA GLN A 182 10.55 -4.28 2.50
C GLN A 182 10.77 -3.50 1.21
N ARG A 183 11.90 -2.79 1.09
CA ARG A 183 12.33 -2.15 -0.16
C ARG A 183 12.59 -3.19 -1.25
N ASP A 184 13.25 -4.30 -0.92
CA ASP A 184 13.47 -5.39 -1.87
C ASP A 184 12.14 -6.06 -2.26
N GLU A 185 11.23 -6.25 -1.31
CA GLU A 185 9.89 -6.78 -1.59
C GLU A 185 9.13 -5.89 -2.58
N VAL A 186 9.19 -4.56 -2.42
CA VAL A 186 8.60 -3.58 -3.37
C VAL A 186 9.28 -3.66 -4.73
N LEU A 187 10.62 -3.70 -4.78
CA LEU A 187 11.38 -3.75 -6.03
C LEU A 187 11.08 -5.02 -6.84
N LEU A 188 10.87 -6.14 -6.17
CA LEU A 188 10.55 -7.43 -6.78
C LEU A 188 9.06 -7.62 -7.07
N ALA A 189 8.20 -6.68 -6.66
CA ALA A 189 6.77 -6.76 -6.94
C ALA A 189 6.50 -6.44 -8.42
N PRO A 190 5.59 -7.18 -9.09
CA PRO A 190 5.17 -6.80 -10.42
C PRO A 190 4.45 -5.44 -10.39
N ALA A 191 4.57 -4.68 -11.48
CA ALA A 191 3.78 -3.46 -11.64
C ALA A 191 2.28 -3.81 -11.63
N PRO A 192 1.40 -2.92 -11.13
CA PRO A 192 -0.04 -3.19 -11.05
C PRO A 192 -0.73 -3.36 -12.41
N TRP A 193 -0.08 -2.96 -13.50
CA TRP A 193 -0.65 -2.97 -14.84
C TRP A 193 -0.06 -4.07 -15.73
N PRO A 194 -0.76 -4.42 -16.82
CA PRO A 194 -0.24 -5.35 -17.82
C PRO A 194 1.10 -4.90 -18.40
N GLU A 195 1.87 -5.87 -18.91
CA GLU A 195 3.12 -5.61 -19.60
C GLU A 195 2.90 -4.68 -20.80
N GLY A 196 3.75 -3.65 -20.93
CA GLY A 196 3.65 -2.63 -21.97
C GLY A 196 2.81 -1.40 -21.63
N ASP A 197 2.12 -1.36 -20.47
CA ASP A 197 1.39 -0.16 -20.04
C ASP A 197 2.35 1.01 -19.77
N GLU A 198 2.05 2.17 -20.35
CA GLU A 198 2.84 3.41 -20.28
C GLU A 198 3.10 3.85 -18.84
N ARG A 199 2.15 3.61 -17.93
CA ARG A 199 2.26 3.95 -16.50
C ARG A 199 3.33 3.14 -15.78
N SER A 200 3.64 1.95 -16.30
CA SER A 200 4.61 1.05 -15.70
C SER A 200 6.01 1.66 -15.63
N GLN A 201 6.41 2.46 -16.63
CA GLN A 201 7.74 3.08 -16.63
C GLN A 201 7.86 4.11 -15.51
N ALA A 202 6.91 5.05 -15.43
CA ALA A 202 6.88 6.06 -14.37
C ALA A 202 6.85 5.44 -12.96
N TYR A 203 6.11 4.34 -12.79
CA TYR A 203 6.09 3.59 -11.54
C TYR A 203 7.45 2.96 -11.21
N ARG A 204 8.08 2.26 -12.17
CA ARG A 204 9.41 1.65 -11.97
C ARG A 204 10.46 2.69 -11.62
N ASP A 205 10.46 3.83 -12.30
CA ASP A 205 11.39 4.93 -12.03
C ASP A 205 11.19 5.46 -10.60
N ALA A 206 9.95 5.61 -10.15
CA ALA A 206 9.64 6.02 -8.78
C ALA A 206 10.07 4.97 -7.74
N VAL A 207 9.93 3.67 -8.03
CA VAL A 207 10.43 2.59 -7.16
C VAL A 207 11.96 2.58 -7.09
N LEU A 208 12.65 2.81 -8.20
CA LEU A 208 14.12 2.91 -8.21
C LEU A 208 14.63 4.13 -7.43
N GLU A 209 13.96 5.28 -7.56
CA GLU A 209 14.26 6.47 -6.76
C GLU A 209 14.06 6.20 -5.26
N LEU A 210 12.96 5.54 -4.88
CA LEU A 210 12.70 5.12 -3.51
C LEU A 210 13.78 4.15 -2.99
N SER A 211 14.18 3.18 -3.81
CA SER A 211 15.23 2.21 -3.46
C SER A 211 16.54 2.92 -3.10
N ARG A 212 17.00 3.82 -3.98
CA ARG A 212 18.23 4.60 -3.76
C ARG A 212 18.16 5.43 -2.49
N ALA A 213 17.02 6.06 -2.21
CA ALA A 213 16.85 6.83 -0.99
C ALA A 213 16.94 5.99 0.29
N ILE A 214 16.57 4.71 0.24
CA ILE A 214 16.71 3.77 1.37
C ILE A 214 18.16 3.29 1.49
N ASP A 215 18.87 3.10 0.37
CA ASP A 215 20.31 2.81 0.38
C ASP A 215 21.10 3.98 0.99
N ASP A 216 20.83 5.21 0.56
CA ASP A 216 21.47 6.42 1.11
C ASP A 216 21.21 6.55 2.62
N LEU A 217 19.98 6.26 3.06
CA LEU A 217 19.62 6.26 4.48
C LEU A 217 20.38 5.18 5.27
N ALA A 218 20.56 3.99 4.69
CA ALA A 218 21.32 2.90 5.31
C ALA A 218 22.80 3.25 5.47
N LEU A 219 23.40 3.88 4.46
CA LEU A 219 24.77 4.38 4.51
C LEU A 219 24.95 5.45 5.59
N ALA A 220 24.07 6.45 5.62
CA ALA A 220 24.08 7.49 6.66
C ALA A 220 23.95 6.89 8.07
N ALA A 221 23.05 5.90 8.23
CA ALA A 221 22.89 5.19 9.50
C ALA A 221 24.16 4.42 9.88
N SER A 222 24.83 3.75 8.94
CA SER A 222 26.09 3.06 9.17
C SER A 222 27.18 4.04 9.62
N ASP A 223 27.30 5.17 8.94
CA ASP A 223 28.33 6.19 9.21
C ASP A 223 28.09 6.97 10.50
N GLY A 224 26.89 6.89 11.07
CA GLY A 224 26.54 7.59 12.30
C GLY A 224 26.09 9.04 12.08
N ASP A 225 25.75 9.41 10.85
CA ASP A 225 25.29 10.74 10.50
C ASP A 225 23.81 10.93 10.90
N ALA A 226 23.61 11.39 12.14
CA ALA A 226 22.28 11.59 12.70
C ALA A 226 21.45 12.64 11.94
N ASP A 227 22.09 13.68 11.39
CA ASP A 227 21.40 14.75 10.69
C ASP A 227 20.89 14.25 9.34
N GLN A 228 21.74 13.53 8.59
CA GLN A 228 21.35 12.92 7.33
C GLN A 228 20.30 11.83 7.51
N VAL A 229 20.39 11.01 8.57
CA VAL A 229 19.35 10.02 8.92
C VAL A 229 18.01 10.70 9.23
N SER A 230 18.02 11.77 10.04
CA SER A 230 16.82 12.53 10.38
C SER A 230 16.15 13.12 9.13
N ALA A 231 16.93 13.80 8.29
CA ALA A 231 16.44 14.37 7.03
C ALA A 231 15.94 13.28 6.06
N GLY A 232 16.67 12.16 5.96
CA GLY A 232 16.31 11.02 5.13
C GLY A 232 14.97 10.41 5.52
N LEU A 233 14.74 10.18 6.82
CA LEU A 233 13.48 9.65 7.35
C LEU A 233 12.30 10.61 7.18
N GLN A 234 12.50 11.91 7.41
CA GLN A 234 11.46 12.93 7.20
C GLN A 234 10.99 12.96 5.74
N ALA A 235 11.91 12.77 4.79
CA ALA A 235 11.59 12.72 3.36
C ALA A 235 11.06 11.34 2.90
N LEU A 236 11.38 10.26 3.62
CA LEU A 236 11.12 8.89 3.16
C LEU A 236 9.62 8.61 2.95
N VAL A 237 8.74 9.08 3.84
CA VAL A 237 7.30 8.88 3.68
C VAL A 237 6.78 9.51 2.39
N ALA A 238 7.28 10.70 2.03
CA ALA A 238 6.92 11.35 0.78
C ALA A 238 7.43 10.56 -0.43
N ARG A 239 8.66 10.01 -0.35
CA ARG A 239 9.23 9.15 -1.39
C ARG A 239 8.44 7.84 -1.56
N VAL A 240 7.95 7.23 -0.48
CA VAL A 240 7.06 6.05 -0.57
C VAL A 240 5.70 6.41 -1.17
N ASN A 241 5.16 7.59 -0.86
CA ASN A 241 3.88 8.03 -1.39
C ASN A 241 3.89 8.19 -2.92
N LYS A 242 5.02 8.50 -3.56
CA LYS A 242 5.11 8.67 -5.02
C LYS A 242 4.75 7.38 -5.80
N PRO A 243 5.45 6.24 -5.64
CA PRO A 243 5.06 4.99 -6.28
C PRO A 243 3.72 4.46 -5.73
N TYR A 244 3.36 4.74 -4.47
CA TYR A 244 2.06 4.35 -3.91
C TYR A 244 0.89 5.02 -4.63
N THR A 245 0.97 6.33 -4.89
CA THR A 245 -0.05 7.06 -5.64
C THR A 245 -0.10 6.62 -7.10
N LEU A 246 1.05 6.32 -7.71
CA LEU A 246 1.07 5.77 -9.06
C LEU A 246 0.38 4.40 -9.10
N ALA A 247 0.63 3.53 -8.12
CA ALA A 247 0.07 2.18 -8.07
C ALA A 247 -1.42 2.09 -7.70
N LEU A 248 -2.05 3.22 -7.34
CA LEU A 248 -3.48 3.34 -7.08
C LEU A 248 -4.24 3.71 -8.35
#